data_AF-A0A9E0U204-F1
#
_entry.id   AF-A0A9E0U204-F1
#
_cell.length_a   1.000
_cell.length_b   1.000
_cell.length_c   1.000
_cell.angle_alpha   90.00
_cell.angle_beta   90.00
_cell.angle_gamma   90.00
#
_symmetry.space_group_name_H-M   'P 1'
#
loop_
_entity.id
_entity.type
_entity.pdbx_description
1 polymer ?
#
loop_
_entity_poly.entity_id
_entity_poly.type
_entity_poly.pdbx_seq_one_letter_code
_entity_poly.pdbx_strand_id
1 'polypeptide(L)'
;MGFTPHFTLGSKALDEAIDENPAALKMYGGGDTLQEFKNLCPGLYLSVLDNAKYYFFTGGGTVLTAIEEGSPYELKPVQALMENKERLNKR
;
A
#
# COMPACT_ATOMS: atom_id res chain seq x y z
N MET A 1 -7.32 13.08 -1.04
CA MET A 1 -6.97 14.21 -1.93
C MET A 1 -7.47 15.52 -1.30
N GLY A 2 -6.56 16.30 -0.73
CA GLY A 2 -6.85 17.57 -0.07
C GLY A 2 -5.68 18.04 0.82
N PHE A 3 -5.63 19.32 1.16
CA PHE A 3 -4.62 19.88 2.07
C PHE A 3 -5.09 19.69 3.51
N THR A 4 -4.62 18.60 4.14
CA THR A 4 -5.03 18.20 5.48
C THR A 4 -4.29 19.05 6.53
N PRO A 5 -4.94 19.43 7.65
CA PRO A 5 -6.28 19.03 8.08
C PRO A 5 -7.41 19.95 7.57
N HIS A 6 -7.11 20.97 6.76
CA HIS A 6 -8.08 22.01 6.41
C HIS A 6 -9.13 21.59 5.37
N PHE A 7 -8.77 20.69 4.46
CA PHE A 7 -9.65 20.22 3.38
C PHE A 7 -9.63 18.69 3.29
N THR A 8 -10.38 18.04 4.17
CA THR A 8 -10.34 16.56 4.37
C THR A 8 -11.44 15.80 3.66
N LEU A 9 -12.54 16.47 3.28
CA LEU A 9 -13.74 15.82 2.72
C LEU A 9 -13.44 14.98 1.47
N GLY A 10 -12.55 15.47 0.60
CA GLY A 10 -12.15 14.72 -0.61
C GLY A 10 -11.30 13.49 -0.32
N SER A 11 -10.45 13.50 0.72
CA SER A 11 -9.71 12.32 1.16
C SER A 11 -10.66 11.26 1.74
N LYS A 12 -11.57 11.69 2.63
CA LYS A 12 -12.56 10.79 3.22
C LYS A 12 -13.46 10.14 2.17
N ALA A 13 -14.05 10.93 1.28
CA ALA A 13 -14.94 10.43 0.24
C ALA A 13 -14.22 9.47 -0.73
N LEU A 14 -12.93 9.69 -0.98
CA LEU A 14 -12.13 8.76 -1.77
C LEU A 14 -11.97 7.41 -1.07
N ASP A 15 -11.64 7.40 0.22
CA ASP A 15 -11.48 6.16 0.98
C ASP A 15 -12.79 5.37 1.08
N GLU A 16 -13.91 6.05 1.29
CA GLU A 16 -15.25 5.45 1.28
C GLU A 16 -15.59 4.86 -0.10
N ALA A 17 -15.33 5.60 -1.18
CA ALA A 17 -15.57 5.13 -2.54
C ALA A 17 -14.69 3.93 -2.94
N ILE A 18 -13.45 3.86 -2.43
CA ILE A 18 -12.58 2.69 -2.62
C ILE A 18 -13.19 1.47 -1.92
N ASP A 19 -13.76 1.62 -0.73
CA ASP A 19 -14.38 0.52 0.03
C ASP A 19 -15.64 -0.03 -0.64
N GLU A 20 -16.43 0.83 -1.28
CA GLU A 20 -17.65 0.45 -2.01
C GLU A 20 -17.41 -0.56 -3.15
N ASN A 21 -16.15 -0.82 -3.55
CA ASN A 21 -15.80 -1.87 -4.49
C ASN A 21 -15.24 -3.13 -3.77
N PRO A 22 -16.07 -4.05 -3.28
CA PRO A 22 -15.61 -5.23 -2.53
C PRO A 22 -14.79 -6.22 -3.37
N ALA A 23 -14.93 -6.18 -4.71
CA ALA A 23 -14.22 -7.09 -5.60
C ALA A 23 -12.74 -6.70 -5.76
N ALA A 24 -12.43 -5.41 -5.69
CA ALA A 24 -11.07 -4.90 -5.88
C ALA A 24 -10.11 -5.30 -4.76
N LEU A 25 -8.88 -5.62 -5.16
CA LEU A 25 -7.72 -5.66 -4.27
C LEU A 25 -7.25 -4.22 -4.06
N LYS A 26 -7.24 -3.77 -2.82
CA LYS A 26 -6.98 -2.38 -2.45
C LYS A 26 -5.62 -2.31 -1.76
N MET A 27 -4.72 -1.55 -2.35
CA MET A 27 -3.36 -1.42 -1.85
C MET A 27 -3.11 0.03 -1.45
N TYR A 28 -2.85 0.25 -0.16
CA TYR A 28 -2.54 1.58 0.37
C TYR A 28 -1.05 1.69 0.65
N GLY A 29 -0.44 2.79 0.24
CA GLY A 29 0.96 3.10 0.50
C GLY A 29 1.17 4.58 0.78
N GLY A 30 2.25 4.87 1.50
CA GLY A 30 2.59 6.21 1.98
C GLY A 30 2.13 6.44 3.42
N GLY A 31 3.01 7.03 4.23
CA GLY A 31 2.73 7.31 5.64
C GLY A 31 1.52 8.23 5.82
N ASP A 32 1.48 9.32 5.05
CA ASP A 32 0.39 10.29 5.09
C ASP A 32 -0.95 9.65 4.69
N THR A 33 -0.96 8.80 3.66
CA THR A 33 -2.17 8.09 3.22
C THR A 33 -2.75 7.23 4.34
N LEU A 34 -1.90 6.42 5.01
CA LEU A 34 -2.36 5.54 6.08
C LEU A 34 -2.77 6.31 7.34
N GLN A 35 -2.04 7.38 7.67
CA GLN A 35 -2.36 8.23 8.79
C GLN A 35 -3.70 8.94 8.59
N GLU A 36 -3.93 9.50 7.41
CA GLU A 36 -5.18 10.18 7.09
C GLU A 36 -6.36 9.21 7.00
N PHE A 37 -6.16 8.03 6.41
CA PHE A 37 -7.20 7.00 6.39
C PHE A 37 -7.62 6.60 7.81
N LYS A 38 -6.66 6.43 8.72
CA LYS A 38 -6.93 6.17 10.15
C LYS A 38 -7.62 7.34 10.85
N ASN A 39 -7.22 8.58 10.56
CA ASN A 39 -7.78 9.78 11.18
C ASN A 39 -9.22 10.06 10.72
N LEU A 40 -9.48 9.93 9.42
CA LEU A 40 -10.74 10.33 8.78
C LEU A 40 -11.78 9.21 8.78
N CYS A 41 -11.32 7.95 8.68
CA CYS A 41 -12.16 6.76 8.55
C CYS A 41 -11.79 5.69 9.60
N PRO A 42 -11.73 5.99 10.91
CA PRO A 42 -11.21 5.05 11.92
C PRO A 42 -12.01 3.74 12.01
N GLY A 43 -13.34 3.79 11.83
CA GLY A 43 -14.18 2.59 11.85
C GLY A 43 -13.87 1.65 10.68
N LEU A 44 -13.77 2.22 9.47
CA LEU A 44 -13.41 1.48 8.27
C LEU A 44 -11.97 0.95 8.35
N TYR A 45 -11.02 1.78 8.80
CA TYR A 45 -9.63 1.37 9.02
C TYR A 45 -9.53 0.13 9.91
N LEU A 46 -10.25 0.11 11.04
CA LEU A 46 -10.28 -1.03 11.95
C LEU A 46 -10.97 -2.26 11.33
N SER A 47 -12.07 -2.07 10.59
CA SER A 47 -12.81 -3.20 10.00
C SER A 47 -12.05 -3.91 8.90
N VAL A 48 -11.08 -3.26 8.26
CA VAL A 48 -10.31 -3.84 7.14
C VAL A 48 -8.95 -4.40 7.52
N LEU A 49 -8.52 -4.28 8.78
CA LEU A 49 -7.21 -4.80 9.24
C LEU A 49 -7.05 -6.30 8.99
N ASP A 50 -8.13 -7.07 9.16
CA ASP A 50 -8.13 -8.52 8.95
C ASP A 50 -8.74 -8.91 7.58
N ASN A 51 -8.94 -7.95 6.68
CA ASN A 51 -9.53 -8.20 5.36
C ASN A 51 -8.44 -8.46 4.31
N ALA A 52 -8.40 -9.68 3.76
CA ALA A 52 -7.43 -10.08 2.72
C ALA A 52 -7.54 -9.28 1.40
N LYS A 53 -8.60 -8.48 1.20
CA LYS A 53 -8.73 -7.55 0.07
C LYS A 53 -8.02 -6.21 0.29
N TYR A 54 -7.49 -5.97 1.47
CA TYR A 54 -6.74 -4.77 1.82
C TYR A 54 -5.28 -5.13 2.11
N TYR A 55 -4.36 -4.35 1.54
CA TYR A 55 -2.94 -4.47 1.81
C TYR A 55 -2.33 -3.11 2.11
N PHE A 56 -1.74 -2.96 3.30
CA PHE A 56 -1.11 -1.71 3.73
C PHE A 56 0.41 -1.84 3.67
N PHE A 57 1.01 -1.10 2.76
CA PHE A 57 2.45 -1.01 2.62
C PHE A 57 3.05 -0.15 3.73
N THR A 58 3.98 -0.71 4.49
CA THR A 58 4.78 0.02 5.49
C THR A 58 6.14 0.48 4.96
N GLY A 59 6.63 -0.14 3.88
CA GLY A 59 7.85 0.24 3.19
C GLY A 59 7.61 1.35 2.16
N GLY A 60 7.45 2.60 2.64
CA GLY A 60 7.09 3.74 1.78
C GLY A 60 7.99 3.91 0.56
N GLY A 61 9.29 4.17 0.78
CA GLY A 61 10.24 4.37 -0.33
C GLY A 61 10.38 3.15 -1.25
N THR A 62 10.39 1.94 -0.68
CA THR A 62 10.53 0.69 -1.45
C THR A 62 9.38 0.48 -2.43
N VAL A 63 8.15 0.77 -2.00
CA VAL A 63 6.96 0.58 -2.84
C VAL A 63 6.88 1.66 -3.92
N LEU A 64 7.27 2.89 -3.59
CA LEU A 64 7.39 3.95 -4.60
C LEU A 64 8.39 3.56 -5.68
N THR A 65 9.59 3.08 -5.30
CA THR A 65 10.58 2.60 -6.27
C THR A 65 10.05 1.45 -7.12
N ALA A 66 9.35 0.47 -6.53
CA ALA A 66 8.77 -0.63 -7.29
C ALA A 66 7.69 -0.18 -8.29
N ILE A 67 6.93 0.87 -7.96
CA ILE A 67 5.94 1.48 -8.86
C ILE A 67 6.64 2.27 -9.97
N GLU A 68 7.66 3.07 -9.64
CA GLU A 68 8.45 3.86 -10.59
C GLU A 68 9.15 2.98 -11.62
N GLU A 69 9.76 1.88 -11.18
CA GLU A 69 10.40 0.88 -12.07
C GLU A 69 9.37 -0.03 -12.78
N GLY A 70 8.09 0.03 -12.39
CA GLY A 70 7.02 -0.81 -12.93
C GLY A 70 7.14 -2.30 -12.59
N SER A 71 8.07 -2.68 -11.72
CA SER A 71 8.34 -4.07 -11.35
C SER A 71 9.04 -4.17 -9.99
N PRO A 72 8.59 -5.06 -9.08
CA PRO A 72 9.30 -5.33 -7.83
C PRO A 72 10.62 -6.09 -8.05
N TYR A 73 10.84 -6.69 -9.23
CA TYR A 73 12.04 -7.46 -9.53
C TYR A 73 13.25 -6.59 -9.88
N GLU A 74 13.06 -5.29 -10.08
CA GLU A 74 14.16 -4.33 -10.25
C GLU A 74 14.75 -3.88 -8.90
N LEU A 75 14.10 -4.23 -7.78
CA LEU A 75 14.63 -3.94 -6.46
C LEU A 75 15.87 -4.80 -6.19
N LYS A 76 17.02 -4.15 -5.94
CA LYS A 76 18.29 -4.83 -5.62
C LYS A 76 18.18 -5.94 -4.56
N PRO A 77 17.45 -5.75 -3.44
CA PRO A 77 17.27 -6.83 -2.46
C PRO A 77 16.53 -8.04 -3.03
N VAL A 78 15.55 -7.83 -3.91
CA VAL A 78 14.79 -8.92 -4.56
C VAL A 78 15.69 -9.67 -5.55
N GLN A 79 16.46 -8.95 -6.36
CA GLN A 79 17.45 -9.55 -7.27
C GLN A 79 18.46 -10.41 -6.51
N ALA A 80 19.03 -9.88 -5.42
CA ALA A 80 19.98 -10.61 -4.59
C ALA A 80 19.40 -11.92 -4.01
N LEU A 81 18.12 -11.93 -3.63
CA LEU A 81 17.43 -13.14 -3.16
C LEU A 81 17.22 -14.16 -4.29
N MET A 82 16.87 -13.71 -5.49
CA MET A 82 16.71 -14.57 -6.66
C MET A 82 18.02 -15.23 -7.06
N GLU A 83 19.11 -14.46 -7.15
CA GLU A 83 20.46 -14.97 -7.42
C GLU A 83 20.93 -15.97 -6.37
N ASN A 84 20.62 -15.71 -5.09
CA ASN A 84 20.97 -16.63 -4.01
C ASN A 84 20.23 -17.98 -4.14
N LYS A 85 18.94 -17.95 -4.50
CA LYS A 85 18.17 -19.17 -4.78
C LYS A 85 18.78 -19.98 -5.93
N GLU A 86 19.18 -19.32 -7.01
CA GLU A 86 19.85 -20.00 -8.13
C GLU A 86 21.17 -20.65 -7.73
N ARG A 87 21.96 -19.98 -6.89
CA ARG A 87 23.22 -20.53 -6.38
C ARG A 87 23.01 -21.73 -5.47
N LEU A 88 21.95 -21.73 -4.66
CA LEU A 88 21.60 -22.86 -3.79
C LEU A 88 21.14 -24.08 -4.61
N ASN A 89 20.37 -23.88 -5.68
CA ASN A 89 19.88 -24.98 -6.53
C ASN A 89 20.98 -25.62 -7.40
N LYS A 90 22.12 -24.95 -7.59
CA LYS A 90 23.28 -25.44 -8.34
C LYS A 90 24.29 -26.22 -7.48
N ARG A 91 24.07 -26.31 -6.18
CA ARG A 91 24.87 -27.09 -5.22
C ARG A 91 24.19 -28.42 -4.92
#